data_AF-A0A972H097-F1
#
_entry.id   AF-A0A972H097-F1
#
_cell.length_a   1.000
_cell.length_b   1.000
_cell.length_c   1.000
_cell.angle_alpha   90.00
_cell.angle_beta   90.00
_cell.angle_gamma   90.00
#
_symmetry.space_group_name_H-M   'P 1'
#
loop_
_entity.id
_entity.type
_entity.pdbx_description
1 polymer ?
#
loop_
_entity_poly.entity_id
_entity_poly.type
_entity_poly.pdbx_seq_one_letter_code
_entity_poly.pdbx_strand_id
1 'polypeptide(L)'
;MQDSLKWIKTINPDKNESALGFNYYGRSLIEKNGAVKLTKLMKAWYLMFSEAPEDIILTGLYTWNEDGDPRKTGTYEKLSFKRKEILDTLGQLIEFSLLVESGEYIMIYHGI
;
A
#
# COMPACT_ATOMS: atom_id res chain seq x y z
N MET A 1 6.41 1.61 5.15
CA MET A 1 5.64 1.93 3.92
C MET A 1 4.16 2.19 4.22
N GLN A 2 3.50 1.37 5.05
CA GLN A 2 2.09 1.59 5.41
C GLN A 2 1.75 3.03 5.83
N ASP A 3 2.62 3.68 6.61
CA ASP A 3 2.36 5.06 7.06
C ASP A 3 2.32 6.09 5.93
N SER A 4 3.07 5.92 4.84
CA SER A 4 2.98 6.86 3.73
C SER A 4 1.69 6.72 2.93
N LEU A 5 1.02 5.56 2.99
CA LEU A 5 -0.32 5.40 2.39
C LEU A 5 -1.38 6.22 3.13
N LYS A 6 -1.18 6.49 4.44
CA LYS A 6 -2.06 7.35 5.24
C LYS A 6 -2.05 8.82 4.79
N TRP A 7 -1.21 9.22 3.84
CA TRP A 7 -1.21 10.59 3.30
C TRP A 7 -2.16 10.78 2.12
N ILE A 8 -2.74 9.69 1.61
CA ILE A 8 -3.63 9.69 0.46
C ILE A 8 -5.04 10.04 0.92
N LYS A 9 -5.65 11.06 0.31
CA LYS A 9 -7.05 11.39 0.56
C LYS A 9 -7.95 10.33 -0.08
N THR A 10 -8.88 9.78 0.69
CA THR A 10 -9.88 8.80 0.24
C THR A 10 -11.27 9.19 0.73
N ILE A 11 -12.30 8.53 0.21
CA ILE A 11 -13.67 8.60 0.74
C ILE A 11 -14.08 7.21 1.20
N ASN A 12 -14.59 7.09 2.42
CA ASN A 12 -15.28 5.89 2.87
C ASN A 12 -16.73 5.93 2.34
N PRO A 13 -17.11 5.09 1.37
CA PRO A 13 -18.45 5.15 0.78
C PRO A 13 -19.55 4.65 1.72
N ASP A 14 -19.22 3.85 2.73
CA ASP A 14 -20.19 3.31 3.69
C ASP A 14 -20.62 4.38 4.71
N LYS A 15 -19.74 5.36 4.97
CA LYS A 15 -19.99 6.47 5.90
C LYS A 15 -20.22 7.80 5.19
N ASN A 16 -19.92 7.86 3.89
CA ASN A 16 -19.89 9.09 3.09
C ASN A 16 -18.96 10.17 3.69
N GLU A 17 -17.79 9.75 4.15
CA GLU A 17 -16.83 10.61 4.86
C GLU A 17 -15.46 10.62 4.17
N SER A 18 -14.83 11.80 4.12
CA SER A 18 -13.44 11.90 3.68
C SER A 18 -12.52 11.34 4.77
N ALA A 19 -11.53 10.56 4.35
CA ALA A 19 -10.52 9.98 5.21
C ALA A 19 -9.11 10.16 4.63
N LEU A 20 -8.13 9.73 5.41
CA LEU A 20 -6.74 9.64 5.04
C LEU A 20 -6.30 8.17 5.12
N GLY A 21 -5.71 7.66 4.04
CA GLY A 21 -5.36 6.26 3.87
C GLY A 21 -6.51 5.37 3.42
N PHE A 22 -6.22 4.09 3.27
CA PHE A 22 -7.18 3.06 2.86
C PHE A 22 -7.85 2.43 4.08
N ASN A 23 -9.15 2.16 3.97
CA ASN A 23 -9.90 1.40 4.95
C ASN A 23 -9.48 -0.07 4.88
N TYR A 24 -8.82 -0.57 5.92
CA TYR A 24 -8.29 -1.92 5.94
C TYR A 24 -9.37 -2.99 5.82
N TYR A 25 -10.53 -2.79 6.46
CA TYR A 25 -11.64 -3.76 6.50
C TYR A 25 -12.85 -3.35 5.65
N GLY A 26 -12.68 -2.41 4.73
CA GLY A 26 -13.81 -1.88 3.97
C GLY A 26 -13.38 -1.18 2.70
N ARG A 27 -14.32 -0.44 2.10
CA ARG A 27 -14.07 0.22 0.82
C ARG A 27 -13.39 1.57 1.01
N SER A 28 -12.60 1.97 0.01
CA SER A 28 -12.09 3.32 -0.11
C SER A 28 -12.16 3.77 -1.55
N LEU A 29 -12.81 4.91 -1.79
CA LEU A 29 -12.81 5.58 -3.08
C LEU A 29 -11.62 6.53 -3.14
N ILE A 30 -10.91 6.51 -4.26
CA ILE A 30 -9.80 7.41 -4.55
C ILE A 30 -10.22 8.24 -5.74
N GLU A 31 -10.44 9.53 -5.49
CA GLU A 31 -10.73 10.52 -6.52
C GLU A 31 -9.46 11.26 -6.92
N LYS A 32 -9.56 12.16 -7.91
CA LYS A 32 -8.44 12.92 -8.50
C LYS A 32 -7.38 13.39 -7.49
N ASN A 33 -7.78 14.06 -6.41
CA ASN A 33 -6.83 14.59 -5.42
C ASN A 33 -6.06 13.48 -4.67
N GLY A 34 -6.73 12.37 -4.36
CA GLY A 34 -6.10 11.19 -3.79
C GLY A 34 -5.17 10.52 -4.79
N ALA A 35 -5.61 10.39 -6.04
CA ALA A 35 -4.83 9.78 -7.12
C ALA A 35 -3.52 10.53 -7.41
N VAL A 36 -3.54 11.86 -7.46
CA VAL A 36 -2.32 12.69 -7.60
C VAL A 36 -1.29 12.35 -6.50
N LYS A 37 -1.74 12.15 -5.27
CA LYS A 37 -0.84 11.76 -4.17
C LYS A 37 -0.38 10.32 -4.30
N LEU A 38 -1.28 9.40 -4.64
CA LEU A 38 -0.99 7.98 -4.85
C LEU A 38 0.08 7.79 -5.94
N THR A 39 -0.09 8.39 -7.12
CA THR A 39 0.88 8.31 -8.23
C THR A 39 2.28 8.72 -7.81
N LYS A 40 2.40 9.83 -7.08
CA LYS A 40 3.69 10.32 -6.61
C LYS A 40 4.35 9.34 -5.64
N LEU A 41 3.57 8.77 -4.71
CA LEU A 41 4.07 7.77 -3.77
C LEU A 41 4.47 6.48 -4.46
N MET A 42 3.65 5.96 -5.39
CA MET A 42 3.97 4.73 -6.12
C MET A 42 5.20 4.91 -7.01
N LYS A 43 5.37 6.07 -7.67
CA LYS A 43 6.61 6.39 -8.40
C LYS A 43 7.84 6.43 -7.48
N ALA A 44 7.72 7.03 -6.30
CA ALA A 44 8.82 7.06 -5.34
C ALA A 44 9.19 5.64 -4.83
N TRP A 45 8.18 4.82 -4.54
CA TRP A 45 8.41 3.42 -4.17
C TRP A 45 9.00 2.61 -5.32
N TYR A 46 8.52 2.80 -6.55
CA TYR A 46 9.04 2.14 -7.74
C TYR A 46 10.54 2.42 -7.92
N LEU A 47 10.93 3.69 -7.82
CA LEU A 47 12.34 4.09 -7.91
C LEU A 47 13.17 3.45 -6.81
N MET A 48 12.69 3.48 -5.55
CA MET A 48 13.38 2.84 -4.43
C MET A 48 13.56 1.33 -4.64
N PHE A 49 12.52 0.62 -5.08
CA PHE A 49 12.60 -0.82 -5.29
C PHE A 49 13.34 -1.22 -6.57
N SER A 50 13.49 -0.31 -7.53
CA SER A 50 14.31 -0.59 -8.72
C SER A 50 15.79 -0.78 -8.38
N GLU A 51 16.25 -0.18 -7.28
CA GLU A 51 17.61 -0.32 -6.74
C GLU A 51 17.77 -1.55 -5.83
N ALA A 52 16.71 -2.29 -5.56
CA ALA A 52 16.76 -3.48 -4.70
C ALA A 52 17.43 -4.67 -5.43
N PRO A 53 17.94 -5.68 -4.68
CA PRO A 53 18.34 -6.97 -5.26
C PRO A 53 17.15 -7.69 -5.90
N GLU A 54 17.41 -8.71 -6.71
CA GLU A 54 16.36 -9.49 -7.39
C GLU A 54 15.43 -10.20 -6.39
N ASP A 55 16.01 -10.74 -5.32
CA ASP A 55 15.30 -11.32 -4.18
C ASP A 55 15.26 -10.32 -3.03
N ILE A 56 14.06 -9.87 -2.67
CA ILE A 56 13.82 -8.85 -1.66
C ILE A 56 13.23 -9.51 -0.41
N ILE A 57 13.86 -9.26 0.75
CA ILE A 57 13.33 -9.69 2.04
C ILE A 57 12.93 -8.44 2.84
N LEU A 58 11.63 -8.28 3.08
CA LEU A 58 11.08 -7.22 3.90
C LEU A 58 10.73 -7.75 5.30
N THR A 59 10.99 -6.93 6.31
CA THR A 59 10.59 -7.21 7.70
C THR A 59 9.10 -6.89 7.86
N GLY A 60 8.31 -7.89 8.23
CA GLY A 60 6.87 -7.79 8.48
C GLY A 60 6.52 -7.53 9.95
N LEU A 61 5.39 -8.06 10.39
CA LEU A 61 4.90 -7.87 11.76
C LEU A 61 5.77 -8.62 12.77
N TYR A 62 5.80 -8.12 14.01
CA TYR A 62 6.37 -8.87 15.13
C TYR A 62 5.33 -9.89 15.60
N THR A 63 5.72 -11.16 15.65
CA THR A 63 4.86 -12.28 16.05
C THR A 63 5.55 -13.05 17.17
N TRP A 64 4.78 -13.79 17.97
CA TRP A 64 5.30 -14.63 19.05
C TRP A 64 4.37 -15.82 19.26
N ASN A 65 4.88 -16.89 19.88
CA ASN A 65 4.04 -18.02 20.28
C ASN A 65 3.16 -17.60 21.47
N GLU A 66 1.84 -17.79 21.36
CA GLU A 66 0.88 -17.40 22.41
C GLU A 66 1.20 -18.02 23.77
N ASP A 67 1.68 -19.26 23.79
CA ASP A 67 2.02 -19.99 25.03
C ASP A 67 3.42 -19.66 25.61
N GLY A 68 4.22 -18.81 24.94
CA GLY A 68 5.60 -18.51 25.31
C GLY A 68 5.83 -17.05 25.74
N ASP A 69 6.88 -16.79 26.54
CA ASP A 69 7.31 -15.41 26.84
C ASP A 69 7.69 -14.71 25.53
N PRO A 70 6.99 -13.62 25.12
CA PRO A 70 7.24 -12.93 23.86
C PRO A 70 8.66 -12.38 23.70
N ARG A 71 9.38 -12.18 24.82
CA ARG A 71 10.79 -11.76 24.82
C ARG A 71 11.76 -12.88 24.41
N LYS A 72 11.29 -14.13 24.47
CA LYS A 72 12.06 -15.34 24.13
C LYS A 72 11.63 -15.97 22.82
N THR A 73 10.34 -15.91 22.51
CA THR A 73 9.76 -16.56 21.33
C THR A 73 9.44 -15.59 20.20
N GLY A 74 9.49 -14.29 20.46
CA GLY A 74 9.07 -13.31 19.48
C GLY A 74 10.11 -13.08 18.39
N THR A 75 9.62 -12.87 17.18
CA THR A 75 10.41 -12.64 15.99
C THR A 75 9.66 -11.74 15.02
N TYR A 76 10.37 -11.12 14.10
CA TYR A 76 9.74 -10.43 12.98
C TYR A 76 9.54 -11.37 11.81
N GLU A 77 8.38 -11.29 11.18
CA GLU A 77 8.13 -11.94 9.89
C GLU A 77 9.15 -11.51 8.83
N LYS A 78 9.47 -12.45 7.94
CA LYS A 78 10.32 -12.21 6.77
C LYS A 78 9.51 -12.51 5.53
N LEU A 79 9.15 -11.45 4.81
CA LEU A 79 8.36 -11.50 3.60
C LEU A 79 9.31 -11.49 2.41
N SER A 80 9.27 -12.54 1.59
CA SER A 80 10.14 -12.71 0.42
C SER A 80 9.37 -12.38 -0.85
N PHE A 81 9.96 -11.56 -1.72
CA PHE A 81 9.36 -11.14 -2.98
C PHE A 81 10.41 -11.12 -4.09
N LYS A 82 9.96 -11.30 -5.34
CA LYS A 82 10.79 -10.94 -6.50
C LYS A 82 10.67 -9.45 -6.78
N ARG A 83 11.80 -8.79 -7.04
CA ARG A 83 11.83 -7.37 -7.42
C ARG A 83 10.89 -7.06 -8.57
N LYS A 84 10.89 -7.93 -9.58
CA LYS A 84 10.01 -7.80 -10.73
C LYS A 84 8.52 -7.75 -10.34
N GLU A 85 8.06 -8.62 -9.44
CA GLU A 85 6.66 -8.64 -9.00
C GLU A 85 6.25 -7.33 -8.31
N ILE A 86 7.13 -6.79 -7.47
CA ILE A 86 6.92 -5.49 -6.83
C ILE A 86 6.84 -4.37 -7.88
N LEU A 87 7.81 -4.31 -8.80
CA LEU A 87 7.83 -3.26 -9.83
C LEU A 87 6.63 -3.34 -10.77
N ASP A 88 6.22 -4.54 -11.18
CA ASP A 88 5.06 -4.77 -12.04
C ASP A 88 3.77 -4.30 -11.32
N THR A 89 3.63 -4.62 -10.03
CA THR A 89 2.48 -4.19 -9.21
C THR A 89 2.44 -2.67 -9.04
N LEU A 90 3.59 -2.05 -8.74
CA LEU A 90 3.68 -0.59 -8.61
C LEU A 90 3.44 0.12 -9.94
N GLY A 91 3.92 -0.46 -11.05
CA GLY A 91 3.66 0.04 -12.41
C GLY A 91 2.17 0.09 -12.71
N GLN A 92 1.45 -1.00 -12.46
CA GLN A 92 -0.01 -1.04 -12.63
C GLN A 92 -0.74 -0.02 -11.76
N LEU A 93 -0.34 0.14 -10.50
CA LEU A 93 -0.92 1.14 -9.61
C LEU A 93 -0.68 2.57 -10.11
N ILE A 94 0.50 2.85 -10.68
CA ILE A 94 0.82 4.15 -11.31
C ILE A 94 -0.08 4.40 -12.53
N GLU A 95 -0.27 3.40 -13.39
CA GLU A 95 -1.13 3.53 -14.57
C GLU A 95 -2.58 3.81 -14.18
N PHE A 96 -3.13 3.04 -13.23
CA PHE A 96 -4.50 3.26 -12.78
C PHE A 96 -4.67 4.60 -12.08
N SER A 97 -3.71 5.04 -11.27
CA SER A 97 -3.81 6.34 -10.61
C SER A 97 -3.73 7.50 -11.61
N LEU A 98 -2.93 7.38 -12.68
CA LEU A 98 -2.91 8.36 -13.77
C LEU A 98 -4.24 8.44 -14.52
N LEU A 99 -4.95 7.31 -14.71
CA LEU A 99 -6.30 7.33 -15.28
C LEU A 99 -7.28 8.08 -14.39
N VAL A 100 -7.23 7.91 -13.07
CA VAL A 100 -8.08 8.66 -12.13
C VAL A 100 -7.70 10.15 -12.08
N GLU A 101 -6.43 10.49 -12.26
CA GLU A 101 -5.98 11.88 -12.32
C GLU A 101 -6.59 12.67 -13.48
N SER A 102 -6.92 12.01 -14.60
CA SER A 102 -7.57 12.65 -15.75
C SER A 102 -8.91 13.28 -15.36
N GLY A 103 -9.60 12.70 -14.37
CA GLY A 103 -10.92 13.11 -13.89
C GLY A 103 -12.08 12.25 -14.38
N GLU A 104 -11.83 11.30 -15.28
CA GLU A 104 -12.87 10.46 -15.90
C GLU A 104 -13.18 9.18 -15.10
N TYR A 105 -12.34 8.84 -14.12
CA TYR A 105 -12.41 7.59 -13.38
C TYR A 105 -12.29 7.81 -11.88
N ILE A 106 -12.78 6.84 -11.11
CA ILE A 106 -12.56 6.70 -9.67
C ILE A 106 -11.95 5.32 -9.45
N MET A 107 -10.95 5.23 -8.58
CA MET A 107 -10.40 3.94 -8.15
C MET A 107 -11.07 3.48 -6.86
N ILE A 108 -11.44 2.20 -6.81
CA ILE A 108 -12.06 1.57 -5.65
C ILE A 108 -11.07 0.55 -5.07
N TYR A 109 -10.70 0.76 -3.82
CA TYR A 109 -9.97 -0.23 -3.02
C TYR A 109 -10.96 -1.05 -2.18
N HIS A 110 -10.79 -2.36 -2.20
CA HIS A 110 -11.49 -3.29 -1.32
C HIS A 110 -10.50 -3.79 -0.25
N GLY A 111 -10.84 -3.54 1.01
CA GLY A 111 -10.10 -4.04 2.17
C GLY A 111 -9.89 -5.56 2.18
N ILE A 112 -8.97 -6.00 3.03
CA ILE A 112 -8.49 -7.38 3.16
C ILE A 112 -8.93 -7.92 4.53
#